data_AF-A0A976QG86-F1
#
_entry.id   AF-A0A976QG86-F1
#
_cell.length_a   1.000
_cell.length_b   1.000
_cell.length_c   1.000
_cell.angle_alpha   90.00
_cell.angle_beta   90.00
_cell.angle_gamma   90.00
#
_symmetry.space_group_name_H-M   'P 1'
#
loop_
_entity.id
_entity.type
_entity.pdbx_description
1 polymer ?
#
loop_
_entity_poly.entity_id
_entity_poly.type
_entity_poly.pdbx_seq_one_letter_code
_entity_poly.pdbx_strand_id
1 'polypeptide(L)'
;MPECLKIPKEDNMNSRTLKTVLVVCNGNVGRSVIAEYCLNLLFRKAGLLVEKGMVATSRGVNIDKRSMRNYPAAWSIVEPLLLGLGISLRANQASKEIDATVVDDAVLILAMDREIYRFLRCRFPKSAYKTRLFSELEGKFDDIPDTKGVTDPALQNEMILQIFNTVRNNLQQVIALAEYFADYDRMIAQDLS
;
A
#
# COMPACT_ATOMS: atom_id res chain seq x y z
N MET A 1 -31.77 1.07 7.14
CA MET A 1 -30.88 1.06 5.96
C MET A 1 -29.96 2.26 6.10
N PRO A 2 -28.64 2.12 6.18
CA PRO A 2 -27.78 3.29 6.30
C PRO A 2 -27.62 3.94 4.94
N GLU A 3 -27.82 5.25 4.90
CA GLU A 3 -27.64 6.11 3.74
C GLU A 3 -26.23 5.94 3.15
N CYS A 4 -26.17 5.55 1.87
CA CYS A 4 -24.97 5.71 1.06
C CYS A 4 -24.59 7.19 1.05
N LEU A 5 -23.61 7.56 1.87
CA LEU A 5 -22.91 8.84 1.77
C LEU A 5 -22.34 8.98 0.36
N LYS A 6 -22.96 9.89 -0.40
CA LYS A 6 -22.61 10.21 -1.78
C LYS A 6 -21.14 10.64 -1.84
N ILE A 7 -20.38 9.96 -2.69
CA ILE A 7 -19.03 10.39 -3.09
C ILE A 7 -19.16 11.82 -3.64
N PRO A 8 -18.39 12.80 -3.14
CA PRO A 8 -18.38 14.14 -3.73
C PRO A 8 -17.99 14.04 -5.21
N LYS A 9 -18.71 14.76 -6.08
CA LYS A 9 -18.35 14.88 -7.50
C LYS A 9 -16.90 15.40 -7.63
N GLU A 10 -16.17 14.86 -8.60
CA GLU A 10 -14.74 15.13 -8.87
C GLU A 10 -14.40 16.62 -9.08
N ASP A 11 -15.40 17.46 -9.34
CA ASP A 11 -15.22 18.86 -9.75
C ASP A 11 -14.84 19.84 -8.62
N ASN A 12 -14.76 19.41 -7.35
CA ASN A 12 -14.39 20.27 -6.21
C ASN A 12 -13.03 19.93 -5.55
N MET A 13 -12.23 19.05 -6.14
CA MET A 13 -10.83 18.85 -5.73
C MET A 13 -9.94 19.92 -6.39
N ASN A 14 -9.94 21.12 -5.81
CA ASN A 14 -8.96 22.17 -6.12
C ASN A 14 -7.54 21.57 -6.10
N SER A 15 -6.88 21.49 -7.27
CA SER A 15 -5.42 21.48 -7.53
C SER A 15 -4.51 21.05 -6.35
N ARG A 16 -4.77 19.91 -5.72
CA ARG A 16 -3.87 19.32 -4.72
C ARG A 16 -3.29 18.06 -5.32
N THR A 17 -1.98 18.08 -5.57
CA THR A 17 -1.23 16.92 -6.02
C THR A 17 -1.42 15.78 -5.02
N LEU A 18 -1.88 14.62 -5.50
CA LEU A 18 -2.08 13.44 -4.67
C LEU A 18 -0.73 12.95 -4.12
N LYS A 19 -0.67 12.71 -2.81
CA LYS A 19 0.48 12.12 -2.14
C LYS A 19 0.30 10.60 -2.11
N THR A 20 0.95 9.91 -3.03
CA THR A 20 0.77 8.46 -3.19
C THR A 20 1.79 7.67 -2.37
N VAL A 21 1.31 6.80 -1.48
CA VAL A 21 2.10 5.76 -0.82
C VAL A 21 2.02 4.47 -1.64
N LEU A 22 3.14 4.03 -2.20
CA LEU A 22 3.24 2.81 -2.99
C LEU A 22 3.66 1.64 -2.11
N VAL A 23 2.92 0.54 -2.15
CA VAL A 23 3.30 -0.71 -1.46
C VAL A 23 3.62 -1.80 -2.48
N VAL A 24 4.75 -2.49 -2.31
CA VAL A 24 5.25 -3.45 -3.30
C VAL A 24 5.49 -4.81 -2.66
N CYS A 25 4.99 -5.86 -3.31
CA CYS A 25 5.39 -7.24 -3.04
C CYS A 25 5.76 -7.96 -4.35
N ASN A 26 6.00 -9.27 -4.30
CA ASN A 26 6.35 -10.02 -5.50
C ASN A 26 5.20 -10.05 -6.52
N GLY A 27 4.04 -10.59 -6.16
CA GLY A 27 2.96 -10.86 -7.13
C GLY A 27 1.83 -9.84 -7.22
N ASN A 28 1.71 -8.88 -6.29
CA ASN A 28 0.57 -7.97 -6.17
C ASN A 28 -0.81 -8.64 -6.09
N VAL A 29 -0.87 -9.75 -5.37
CA VAL A 29 -2.12 -10.50 -5.14
C VAL A 29 -2.48 -10.54 -3.65
N GLY A 30 -1.49 -10.65 -2.77
CA GLY A 30 -1.66 -10.80 -1.32
C GLY A 30 -1.23 -9.56 -0.53
N ARG A 31 -0.05 -9.66 0.09
CA ARG A 31 0.53 -8.70 1.04
C ARG A 31 0.34 -7.23 0.66
N SER A 32 0.83 -6.81 -0.50
CA SER A 32 0.76 -5.40 -0.93
C SER A 32 -0.67 -4.90 -1.14
N VAL A 33 -1.57 -5.76 -1.63
CA VAL A 33 -2.98 -5.41 -1.85
C VAL A 33 -3.67 -5.22 -0.51
N ILE A 34 -3.45 -6.13 0.45
CA ILE A 34 -4.00 -5.97 1.81
C ILE A 34 -3.51 -4.65 2.42
N ALA A 35 -2.21 -4.36 2.35
CA ALA A 35 -1.65 -3.13 2.89
C ALA A 35 -2.20 -1.86 2.23
N GLU A 36 -2.38 -1.84 0.90
CA GLU A 36 -3.04 -0.73 0.19
C GLU A 36 -4.44 -0.45 0.78
N TYR A 37 -5.23 -1.50 0.97
CA TYR A 37 -6.58 -1.35 1.50
C TYR A 37 -6.58 -0.93 2.97
N CYS A 38 -5.68 -1.47 3.80
CA CYS A 38 -5.49 -1.03 5.18
C CYS A 38 -5.15 0.45 5.26
N LEU A 39 -4.17 0.91 4.47
CA LEU A 39 -3.75 2.31 4.41
C LEU A 39 -4.90 3.21 3.96
N ASN A 40 -5.56 2.88 2.85
CA ASN A 40 -6.67 3.70 2.33
C ASN A 40 -7.86 3.75 3.30
N LEU A 41 -8.17 2.66 4.01
CA LEU A 41 -9.20 2.65 5.05
C LEU A 41 -8.84 3.63 6.17
N LEU A 42 -7.60 3.56 6.66
CA LEU A 42 -7.13 4.39 7.77
C LEU A 42 -6.96 5.86 7.36
N PHE A 43 -6.48 6.15 6.15
CA PHE A 43 -6.43 7.50 5.61
C PHE A 43 -7.81 8.15 5.52
N ARG A 44 -8.84 7.40 5.09
CA ARG A 44 -10.22 7.90 5.07
C ARG A 44 -10.76 8.14 6.48
N LYS A 45 -10.55 7.19 7.40
CA LYS A 45 -11.01 7.33 8.80
C LYS A 45 -10.38 8.53 9.50
N ALA A 46 -9.14 8.88 9.13
CA ALA A 46 -8.41 10.02 9.68
C ALA A 46 -8.59 11.33 8.88
N GLY A 47 -9.46 11.38 7.85
CA GLY A 47 -9.68 12.59 7.04
C GLY A 47 -8.55 12.95 6.06
N LEU A 48 -7.47 12.17 6.01
CA LEU A 48 -6.21 12.49 5.31
C LEU A 48 -6.34 12.53 3.79
N LEU A 49 -7.31 11.82 3.23
CA LEU A 49 -7.62 11.91 1.80
C LEU A 49 -8.05 13.33 1.42
N VAL A 50 -8.97 13.92 2.20
CA VAL A 50 -9.52 15.25 1.92
C VAL A 50 -8.54 16.33 2.37
N GLU A 51 -7.94 16.15 3.55
CA GLU A 51 -7.06 17.16 4.16
C GLU A 51 -5.70 17.26 3.47
N LYS A 52 -5.09 16.12 3.13
CA LYS A 52 -3.70 16.03 2.65
C LYS A 52 -3.55 15.37 1.28
N GLY A 53 -4.64 14.92 0.65
CA GLY A 53 -4.57 14.22 -0.64
C GLY A 53 -3.85 12.87 -0.56
N MET A 54 -3.82 12.24 0.62
CA MET A 54 -3.07 10.99 0.83
C MET A 54 -3.86 9.78 0.33
N VAL A 55 -3.22 8.99 -0.52
CA VAL A 55 -3.75 7.75 -1.08
C VAL A 55 -2.68 6.67 -1.06
N ALA A 56 -3.10 5.41 -0.98
CA ALA A 56 -2.20 4.27 -1.16
C ALA A 56 -2.52 3.53 -2.46
N THR A 57 -1.48 2.98 -3.10
CA THR A 57 -1.59 2.04 -4.22
C THR A 57 -0.60 0.89 -4.04
N SER A 58 -0.80 -0.22 -4.74
CA SER A 58 0.12 -1.34 -4.70
C SER A 58 0.56 -1.84 -6.07
N ARG A 59 1.76 -2.42 -6.13
CA ARG A 59 2.35 -3.03 -7.34
C ARG A 59 3.11 -4.32 -7.03
N GLY A 60 3.43 -5.05 -8.10
CA GLY A 60 4.13 -6.32 -8.07
C GLY A 60 5.36 -6.28 -8.97
N VAL A 61 6.39 -7.03 -8.60
CA VAL A 61 7.61 -7.20 -9.40
C VAL A 61 7.44 -8.31 -10.44
N ASN A 62 6.77 -9.40 -10.07
CA ASN A 62 6.52 -10.57 -10.93
C ASN A 62 5.03 -10.91 -10.89
N ILE A 63 4.24 -10.26 -11.73
CA ILE A 63 2.77 -10.43 -11.73
C ILE A 63 2.31 -11.57 -12.63
N ASP A 64 1.16 -12.17 -12.28
CA ASP A 64 0.49 -13.21 -13.09
C ASP A 64 -0.88 -12.75 -13.61
N LYS A 65 -1.19 -11.45 -13.52
CA LYS A 65 -2.46 -10.80 -13.90
C LYS A 65 -3.68 -11.35 -13.16
N ARG A 66 -3.50 -12.06 -12.05
CA ARG A 66 -4.59 -12.58 -11.21
C ARG A 66 -4.90 -11.63 -10.06
N SER A 67 -6.03 -11.88 -9.43
CA SER A 67 -6.49 -11.28 -8.19
C SER A 67 -6.49 -12.32 -7.08
N MET A 68 -6.59 -11.88 -5.82
CA MET A 68 -6.74 -12.81 -4.69
C MET A 68 -7.98 -13.69 -4.84
N ARG A 69 -9.05 -13.14 -5.43
CA ARG A 69 -10.31 -13.86 -5.70
C ARG A 69 -10.16 -14.98 -6.73
N ASN A 70 -9.08 -15.00 -7.52
CA ASN A 70 -8.76 -16.12 -8.41
C ASN A 70 -8.17 -17.33 -7.67
N TYR A 71 -8.01 -17.25 -6.34
CA TYR A 71 -7.53 -18.33 -5.48
C TYR A 71 -8.61 -18.68 -4.43
N PRO A 72 -9.68 -19.43 -4.79
CA PRO A 72 -10.87 -19.58 -3.95
C PRO A 72 -10.60 -20.12 -2.54
N ALA A 73 -9.66 -21.06 -2.40
CA ALA A 73 -9.29 -21.64 -1.11
C ALA A 73 -8.58 -20.64 -0.19
N ALA A 74 -7.72 -19.77 -0.74
CA ALA A 74 -7.11 -18.70 0.04
C ALA A 74 -8.14 -17.59 0.32
N TRP A 75 -9.00 -17.28 -0.66
CA TRP A 75 -10.02 -16.24 -0.55
C TRP A 75 -11.04 -16.55 0.55
N SER A 76 -11.51 -17.80 0.66
CA SER A 76 -12.47 -18.21 1.69
C SER A 76 -11.93 -18.09 3.12
N ILE A 77 -10.61 -18.12 3.28
CA ILE A 77 -9.92 -17.90 4.56
C ILE A 77 -9.80 -16.40 4.84
N VAL A 78 -9.34 -15.64 3.85
CA VAL A 78 -8.94 -14.24 4.01
C VAL A 78 -10.13 -13.28 4.03
N GLU A 79 -11.17 -13.52 3.24
CA GLU A 79 -12.32 -12.62 3.09
C GLU A 79 -13.05 -12.35 4.41
N PRO A 80 -13.42 -13.36 5.23
CA PRO A 80 -14.12 -13.12 6.49
C PRO A 80 -13.32 -12.23 7.45
N LEU A 81 -12.00 -12.43 7.54
CA LEU A 81 -11.13 -11.62 8.39
C LEU A 81 -11.05 -10.17 7.86
N LEU A 82 -10.82 -9.98 6.56
CA LEU A 82 -10.77 -8.64 5.97
C LEU A 82 -12.09 -7.88 6.20
N LEU A 83 -13.23 -8.54 5.99
CA LEU A 83 -14.54 -7.93 6.24
C LEU A 83 -14.71 -7.57 7.73
N GLY A 84 -14.27 -8.43 8.65
CA GLY A 84 -14.25 -8.15 10.08
C GLY A 84 -13.40 -6.92 10.46
N LEU A 85 -12.35 -6.62 9.68
CA LEU A 85 -11.52 -5.42 9.83
C LEU A 85 -12.09 -4.18 9.09
N GLY A 86 -13.23 -4.32 8.41
CA GLY A 86 -13.85 -3.27 7.61
C GLY A 86 -13.19 -3.09 6.23
N ILE A 87 -12.48 -4.10 5.73
CA ILE A 87 -11.79 -4.12 4.44
C ILE A 87 -12.57 -4.99 3.46
N SER A 88 -12.94 -4.42 2.32
CA SER A 88 -13.58 -5.15 1.22
C SER A 88 -12.77 -4.98 -0.06
N LEU A 89 -12.17 -6.06 -0.55
CA LEU A 89 -11.39 -6.02 -1.79
C LEU A 89 -12.32 -5.97 -3.01
N ARG A 90 -12.02 -5.11 -3.99
CA ARG A 90 -12.78 -5.00 -5.23
C ARG A 90 -12.73 -6.30 -6.03
N ALA A 91 -13.86 -6.67 -6.63
CA ALA A 91 -13.99 -7.91 -7.41
C ALA A 91 -13.07 -7.95 -8.64
N ASN A 92 -12.82 -6.80 -9.27
CA ASN A 92 -12.04 -6.64 -10.50
C ASN A 92 -10.59 -6.17 -10.25
N GLN A 93 -10.07 -6.30 -9.04
CA GLN A 93 -8.69 -5.89 -8.73
C GLN A 93 -7.68 -6.92 -9.25
N ALA A 94 -7.13 -6.70 -10.45
CA ALA A 94 -6.02 -7.47 -10.97
C ALA A 94 -4.66 -6.97 -10.46
N SER A 95 -3.68 -7.87 -10.33
CA SER A 95 -2.30 -7.53 -10.05
C SER A 95 -1.74 -6.58 -11.12
N LYS A 96 -1.01 -5.54 -10.70
CA LYS A 96 -0.38 -4.56 -11.57
C LYS A 96 1.14 -4.58 -11.39
N GLU A 97 1.86 -4.59 -12.50
CA GLU A 97 3.32 -4.58 -12.51
C GLU A 97 3.84 -3.20 -12.14
N ILE A 98 4.96 -3.16 -11.44
CA ILE A 98 5.64 -1.92 -11.11
C ILE A 98 6.32 -1.32 -12.35
N ASP A 99 6.21 -0.01 -12.51
CA ASP A 99 6.85 0.75 -13.58
C ASP A 99 7.53 2.01 -13.01
N ALA A 100 8.26 2.74 -13.85
CA ALA A 100 8.95 3.95 -13.43
C ALA A 100 7.96 5.07 -13.04
N THR A 101 6.86 5.21 -13.77
CA THR A 101 5.88 6.28 -13.55
C THR A 101 5.28 6.21 -12.14
N VAL A 102 4.80 5.03 -11.71
CA VAL A 102 4.23 4.87 -10.37
C VAL A 102 5.26 5.03 -9.25
N VAL A 103 6.53 4.72 -9.53
CA VAL A 103 7.65 4.88 -8.58
C VAL A 103 8.05 6.35 -8.43
N ASP A 104 8.07 7.08 -9.54
CA ASP A 104 8.41 8.50 -9.56
C ASP A 104 7.30 9.32 -8.88
N ASP A 105 6.03 9.00 -9.15
CA ASP A 105 4.85 9.65 -8.56
C ASP A 105 4.63 9.33 -7.07
N ALA A 106 5.20 8.23 -6.57
CA ALA A 106 5.05 7.85 -5.18
C ALA A 106 5.90 8.73 -4.27
N VAL A 107 5.32 9.28 -3.19
CA VAL A 107 6.09 10.03 -2.18
C VAL A 107 6.75 9.10 -1.16
N LEU A 108 6.24 7.88 -1.00
CA LEU A 108 6.80 6.87 -0.11
C LEU A 108 6.60 5.50 -0.73
N ILE A 109 7.63 4.66 -0.72
CA ILE A 109 7.60 3.29 -1.25
C ILE A 109 7.88 2.31 -0.13
N LEU A 110 6.97 1.37 0.12
CA LEU A 110 7.04 0.35 1.15
C LEU A 110 7.20 -1.04 0.52
N ALA A 111 8.37 -1.66 0.70
CA ALA A 111 8.65 -3.03 0.28
C ALA A 111 8.23 -4.04 1.36
N MET A 112 7.55 -5.11 0.95
CA MET A 112 7.07 -6.15 1.88
C MET A 112 8.18 -7.05 2.43
N ASP A 113 9.31 -7.15 1.74
CA ASP A 113 10.44 -7.98 2.17
C ASP A 113 11.76 -7.40 1.59
N ARG A 114 12.88 -7.92 2.09
CA ARG A 114 14.24 -7.50 1.72
C ARG A 114 14.58 -7.79 0.26
N GLU A 115 13.99 -8.80 -0.35
CA GLU A 115 14.23 -9.10 -1.76
C GLU A 115 13.60 -8.02 -2.65
N ILE A 116 12.34 -7.67 -2.38
CA ILE A 116 11.64 -6.56 -3.05
C ILE A 116 12.33 -5.23 -2.76
N TYR A 117 12.76 -4.99 -1.52
CA TYR A 117 13.49 -3.78 -1.16
C TYR A 117 14.78 -3.61 -1.97
N ARG A 118 15.59 -4.67 -2.07
CA ARG A 118 16.82 -4.67 -2.88
C ARG A 118 16.50 -4.47 -4.35
N PHE A 119 15.50 -5.19 -4.88
CA PHE A 119 15.06 -5.04 -6.26
C PHE A 119 14.71 -3.59 -6.60
N LEU A 120 13.87 -2.94 -5.78
CA LEU A 120 13.44 -1.56 -5.99
C LEU A 120 14.62 -0.59 -6.03
N ARG A 121 15.55 -0.72 -5.08
CA ARG A 121 16.72 0.16 -5.00
C ARG A 121 17.69 -0.02 -6.16
N CYS A 122 17.83 -1.24 -6.67
CA CYS A 122 18.64 -1.51 -7.87
C CYS A 122 17.95 -1.05 -9.16
N ARG A 123 16.63 -1.29 -9.29
CA ARG A 123 15.88 -1.02 -10.50
C ARG A 123 15.50 0.45 -10.68
N PHE A 124 15.29 1.16 -9.57
CA PHE A 124 14.88 2.56 -9.51
C PHE A 124 15.78 3.36 -8.55
N PRO A 125 17.07 3.52 -8.87
CA PRO A 125 18.06 4.11 -7.96
C PRO A 125 17.72 5.57 -7.58
N LYS A 126 17.06 6.31 -8.48
CA LYS A 126 16.61 7.68 -8.21
C LYS A 126 15.63 7.74 -7.05
N SER A 127 14.74 6.76 -6.89
CA SER A 127 13.71 6.72 -5.84
C SER A 127 14.13 5.88 -4.62
N ALA A 128 15.39 5.44 -4.56
CA ALA A 128 15.89 4.61 -3.46
C ALA A 128 15.82 5.32 -2.10
N TYR A 129 15.95 6.66 -2.06
CA TYR A 129 15.91 7.44 -0.82
C TYR A 129 14.53 7.43 -0.15
N LYS A 130 13.44 7.29 -0.93
CA LYS A 130 12.05 7.17 -0.46
C LYS A 130 11.53 5.73 -0.36
N THR A 131 12.41 4.75 -0.53
CA THR A 131 12.10 3.32 -0.39
C THR A 131 12.44 2.82 1.01
N ARG A 132 11.50 2.15 1.68
CA ARG A 132 11.63 1.58 3.04
C ARG A 132 11.09 0.15 3.05
N LEU A 133 11.57 -0.69 3.96
CA LEU A 133 10.85 -1.92 4.30
C LEU A 133 9.56 -1.56 5.05
N PHE A 134 8.52 -2.38 4.87
CA PHE A 134 7.24 -2.18 5.53
C PHE A 134 7.36 -2.28 7.06
N SER A 135 8.21 -3.18 7.55
CA SER A 135 8.49 -3.36 8.98
C SER A 135 9.26 -2.20 9.62
N GLU A 136 9.90 -1.33 8.84
CA GLU A 136 10.55 -0.12 9.35
C GLU A 136 9.53 0.86 9.96
N LEU A 137 8.25 0.74 9.61
CA LEU A 137 7.17 1.48 10.28
C LEU A 137 7.09 1.18 11.78
N GLU A 138 7.52 -0.02 12.19
CA GLU A 138 7.62 -0.44 13.60
C GLU A 138 9.04 -0.32 14.16
N GLY A 139 9.97 0.29 13.42
CA GLY A 139 11.39 0.33 13.78
C GLY A 139 12.11 -1.02 13.66
N LYS A 140 11.55 -1.95 12.87
CA LYS A 140 12.11 -3.29 12.62
C LYS A 140 12.68 -3.39 11.20
N PHE A 141 13.40 -4.48 10.93
CA PHE A 141 13.98 -4.79 9.62
C PHE A 141 13.65 -6.23 9.19
N ASP A 142 12.42 -6.66 9.49
CA ASP A 142 11.91 -8.00 9.22
C ASP A 142 11.11 -8.06 7.91
N ASP A 143 11.01 -9.27 7.35
CA ASP A 143 10.17 -9.51 6.16
C ASP A 143 8.71 -9.76 6.58
N ILE A 144 7.75 -9.30 5.77
CA ILE A 144 6.37 -9.76 5.87
C ILE A 144 6.26 -11.09 5.11
N PRO A 145 5.95 -12.21 5.78
CA PRO A 145 6.04 -13.55 5.20
C PRO A 145 5.11 -13.71 3.98
N ASP A 146 5.64 -14.28 2.89
CA ASP A 146 4.83 -14.58 1.71
C ASP A 146 4.01 -15.85 1.93
N THR A 147 2.69 -15.72 1.93
CA THR A 147 1.75 -16.83 2.14
C THR A 147 1.21 -17.40 0.82
N LYS A 148 1.85 -17.12 -0.32
CA LYS A 148 1.47 -17.71 -1.61
C LYS A 148 1.48 -19.24 -1.55
N GLY A 149 0.35 -19.87 -1.87
CA GLY A 149 0.19 -21.32 -1.85
C GLY A 149 -0.03 -21.92 -0.46
N VAL A 150 0.01 -21.12 0.60
CA VAL A 150 -0.28 -21.58 1.97
C VAL A 150 -1.80 -21.68 2.16
N THR A 151 -2.27 -22.86 2.57
CA THR A 151 -3.68 -23.12 2.90
C THR A 151 -3.96 -23.10 4.39
N ASP A 152 -2.95 -22.94 5.23
CA ASP A 152 -3.09 -22.81 6.69
C ASP A 152 -3.77 -21.46 7.04
N PRO A 153 -4.98 -21.49 7.62
CA PRO A 153 -5.68 -20.27 8.02
C PRO A 153 -4.93 -19.45 9.06
N ALA A 154 -4.17 -20.08 9.97
CA ALA A 154 -3.47 -19.38 11.04
C ALA A 154 -2.39 -18.47 10.46
N LEU A 155 -1.56 -18.98 9.54
CA LEU A 155 -0.50 -18.22 8.89
C LEU A 155 -1.04 -17.07 8.00
N GLN A 156 -2.14 -17.33 7.27
CA GLN A 156 -2.79 -16.27 6.48
C GLN A 156 -3.32 -15.15 7.38
N ASN A 157 -4.00 -15.51 8.47
CA ASN A 157 -4.57 -14.56 9.41
C ASN A 157 -3.49 -13.77 10.16
N GLU A 158 -2.42 -14.43 10.59
CA GLU A 158 -1.28 -13.77 11.22
C GLU A 158 -0.67 -12.71 10.32
N MET A 159 -0.42 -13.04 9.04
CA MET A 159 0.10 -12.07 8.06
C MET A 159 -0.84 -10.87 7.87
N ILE A 160 -2.15 -11.11 7.76
CA ILE A 160 -3.15 -10.02 7.61
C ILE A 160 -3.17 -9.13 8.84
N LEU A 161 -3.21 -9.74 10.04
CA LEU A 161 -3.22 -9.01 11.30
C LEU A 161 -1.93 -8.25 11.53
N GLN A 162 -0.78 -8.83 11.15
CA GLN A 162 0.51 -8.14 11.16
C GLN A 162 0.43 -6.88 10.30
N ILE A 163 0.07 -7.00 9.02
CA ILE A 163 -0.05 -5.85 8.11
C ILE A 163 -1.01 -4.80 8.68
N PHE A 164 -2.21 -5.22 9.11
CA PHE A 164 -3.21 -4.29 9.63
C PHE A 164 -2.74 -3.56 10.89
N ASN A 165 -2.15 -4.29 11.85
CA ASN A 165 -1.67 -3.71 13.09
C ASN A 165 -0.45 -2.80 12.87
N THR A 166 0.48 -3.18 11.98
CA THR A 166 1.62 -2.34 11.61
C THR A 166 1.13 -0.99 11.08
N VAL A 167 0.17 -0.95 10.15
CA VAL A 167 -0.37 0.32 9.63
C VAL A 167 -1.15 1.07 10.70
N ARG A 168 -2.04 0.38 11.43
CA ARG A 168 -2.91 1.01 12.44
C ARG A 168 -2.11 1.69 13.54
N ASN A 169 -1.10 1.00 14.06
CA ASN A 169 -0.31 1.49 15.19
C ASN A 169 0.70 2.56 14.77
N ASN A 170 1.12 2.57 13.50
CA ASN A 170 2.17 3.46 13.00
C ASN A 170 1.67 4.41 11.90
N LEU A 171 0.38 4.72 11.89
CA LEU A 171 -0.22 5.60 10.89
C LEU A 171 0.47 6.98 10.87
N GLN A 172 0.80 7.52 12.04
CA GLN A 172 1.52 8.80 12.15
C GLN A 172 2.92 8.74 11.53
N GLN A 173 3.61 7.59 11.65
CA GLN A 173 4.90 7.39 11.02
C GLN A 173 4.79 7.37 9.49
N VAL A 174 3.76 6.70 8.95
CA VAL A 174 3.48 6.71 7.51
C VAL A 174 3.25 8.14 7.00
N ILE A 175 2.44 8.93 7.72
CA ILE A 175 2.16 10.33 7.38
C ILE A 175 3.45 11.14 7.41
N ALA A 176 4.19 11.08 8.51
CA ALA A 176 5.42 11.86 8.68
C ALA A 176 6.45 11.56 7.57
N LEU A 177 6.66 10.29 7.22
CA LEU A 177 7.55 9.90 6.14
C LEU A 177 7.05 10.39 4.77
N ALA A 178 5.75 10.21 4.49
CA ALA A 178 5.17 10.65 3.23
C ALA A 178 5.24 12.17 3.05
N GLU A 179 5.05 12.95 4.13
CA GLU A 179 5.20 14.41 4.09
C GLU A 179 6.65 14.83 3.93
N TYR A 180 7.56 14.21 4.68
CA TYR A 180 8.99 14.48 4.58
C TYR A 180 9.51 14.31 3.15
N PHE A 181 9.20 13.18 2.50
CA PHE A 181 9.64 12.95 1.13
C PHE A 181 8.89 13.80 0.10
N ALA A 182 7.62 14.11 0.31
CA ALA A 182 6.92 15.06 -0.55
C ALA A 182 7.54 16.46 -0.51
N ASP A 183 8.03 16.89 0.66
CA ASP A 183 8.73 18.16 0.82
C ASP A 183 10.12 18.12 0.17
N TYR A 184 10.83 17.01 0.36
CA TYR A 184 12.13 16.77 -0.27
C TYR A 184 12.06 16.79 -1.81
N ASP A 185 11.06 16.13 -2.40
CA ASP A 185 10.85 16.09 -3.86
C ASP A 185 10.57 17.50 -4.42
N ARG A 186 9.80 18.32 -3.68
CA ARG A 186 9.53 19.71 -4.06
C ARG A 186 10.78 20.59 -4.02
N MET A 187 11.63 20.40 -3.00
CA MET A 187 12.89 21.15 -2.86
C MET A 187 13.82 20.85 -4.04
N ILE A 188 14.02 19.59 -4.39
CA ILE A 188 14.85 19.19 -5.54
C ILE A 188 14.29 19.75 -6.86
N ALA A 189 12.97 19.74 -7.04
CA ALA A 189 12.35 20.24 -8.26
C ALA A 189 12.56 21.76 -8.47
N GLN A 190 12.60 22.53 -7.38
CA GLN A 190 12.84 23.98 -7.43
C GLN A 190 14.30 24.33 -7.73
N ASP A 191 15.26 23.52 -7.28
CA ASP A 191 16.68 23.73 -7.55
C ASP A 191 17.08 23.41 -9.00
N LEU A 192 16.21 22.73 -9.75
CA LEU A 192 16.44 22.32 -11.15
C LEU A 192 15.68 23.16 -12.18
N SER A 193 14.86 24.12 -11.75
CA SER A 193 14.04 25.01 -12.58
C SER A 193 14.62 26.41 -12.66
#